data_AF-A0AAJ4EKT6-F1
#
_entry.id   AF-A0AAJ4EKT6-F1
#
_cell.length_a   1.000
_cell.length_b   1.000
_cell.length_c   1.000
_cell.angle_alpha   90.00
_cell.angle_beta   90.00
_cell.angle_gamma   90.00
#
_symmetry.space_group_name_H-M   'P 1'
#
loop_
_entity.id
_entity.type
_entity.pdbx_description
1 polymer ?
#
loop_
_entity_poly.entity_id
_entity_poly.type
_entity_poly.pdbx_seq_one_letter_code
_entity_poly.pdbx_strand_id
1 'polypeptide(L)'
;MFEINKKIKWEEVSISYTPDSSTYIDISEFSEKYCYDVRISPTNFNKAEGFLLLRPPYFTETKENKTLTKQQSNCFAGDVGKTPYDLSLYSASDRVYLTDVSTGNNTRINSVRIFRQEV
;
A
#
# COMPACT_ATOMS: atom_id res chain seq x y z
N MET A 1 18.34 -0.55 -28.41
CA MET A 1 17.29 0.38 -28.87
C MET A 1 16.57 0.86 -27.61
N PHE A 2 16.84 2.08 -27.15
CA PHE A 2 16.14 2.65 -25.99
C PHE A 2 14.89 3.37 -26.52
N GLU A 3 13.70 2.97 -26.08
CA GLU A 3 12.44 3.62 -26.49
C GLU A 3 12.35 5.01 -25.84
N ILE A 4 12.71 6.05 -26.58
CA ILE A 4 12.77 7.45 -26.14
C ILE A 4 11.38 8.07 -25.88
N ASN A 5 10.28 7.30 -25.98
CA ASN A 5 8.91 7.81 -25.90
C ASN A 5 7.93 6.98 -25.07
N LYS A 6 8.40 6.06 -24.20
CA LYS A 6 7.47 5.34 -23.31
C LYS A 6 6.91 6.34 -22.29
N LYS A 7 5.73 6.91 -22.58
CA LYS A 7 5.00 7.76 -21.63
C LYS A 7 4.87 6.99 -20.32
N ILE A 8 5.42 7.54 -19.24
CA ILE A 8 5.19 7.04 -17.89
C ILE A 8 3.67 7.09 -17.65
N LYS A 9 3.02 5.94 -17.69
CA LYS A 9 1.58 5.80 -17.51
C LYS A 9 1.33 4.90 -16.32
N TRP A 10 0.67 5.47 -15.32
CA TRP A 10 0.09 4.70 -14.23
C TRP A 10 -1.21 4.06 -14.73
N GLU A 11 -1.34 2.76 -14.52
CA GLU A 11 -2.51 1.97 -14.89
C GLU A 11 -3.22 1.53 -13.62
N GLU A 12 -4.54 1.70 -13.56
CA GLU A 12 -5.34 1.24 -12.44
C GLU A 12 -5.38 -0.29 -12.42
N VAL A 13 -5.05 -0.87 -11.25
CA VAL A 13 -5.11 -2.31 -11.02
C VAL A 13 -6.52 -2.66 -10.58
N SER A 14 -7.16 -3.55 -11.35
CA SER A 14 -8.47 -4.08 -10.97
C SER A 14 -8.35 -4.91 -9.69
N ILE A 15 -9.12 -4.55 -8.69
CA ILE A 15 -9.17 -5.24 -7.39
C ILE A 15 -10.62 -5.57 -7.04
N SER A 16 -10.84 -6.80 -6.61
CA SER A 16 -12.11 -7.17 -5.98
C SER A 16 -11.99 -6.88 -4.48
N TYR A 17 -12.61 -5.80 -4.03
CA TYR A 17 -12.57 -5.42 -2.61
C TYR A 17 -13.97 -5.05 -2.11
N THR A 18 -14.33 -5.57 -0.94
CA THR A 18 -15.56 -5.19 -0.23
C THR A 18 -15.18 -4.29 0.94
N PRO A 19 -15.77 -3.08 1.06
CA PRO A 19 -15.55 -2.20 2.20
C PRO A 19 -15.71 -2.91 3.55
N ASP A 20 -14.84 -2.60 4.49
CA ASP A 20 -14.83 -3.07 5.89
C ASP A 20 -14.70 -4.60 6.08
N SER A 21 -14.41 -5.34 5.01
CA SER A 21 -14.31 -6.80 5.03
C SER A 21 -12.97 -7.33 5.54
N SER A 22 -11.90 -6.54 5.41
CA SER A 22 -10.53 -6.96 5.72
C SER A 22 -9.71 -5.82 6.31
N THR A 23 -8.60 -6.18 6.94
CA THR A 23 -7.57 -5.25 7.43
C THR A 23 -6.33 -5.21 6.53
N TYR A 24 -6.39 -5.90 5.38
CA TYR A 24 -5.33 -5.99 4.40
C TYR A 24 -5.90 -6.02 2.98
N ILE A 25 -5.05 -5.71 2.02
CA ILE A 25 -5.31 -5.90 0.59
C ILE A 25 -4.23 -6.77 -0.04
N ASP A 26 -4.65 -7.62 -0.98
CA ASP A 26 -3.76 -8.38 -1.85
C ASP A 26 -3.56 -7.57 -3.15
N ILE A 27 -2.30 -7.35 -3.56
CA ILE A 27 -2.01 -6.73 -4.85
C ILE A 27 -2.00 -7.83 -5.91
N SER A 28 -2.98 -7.83 -6.80
CA SER A 28 -3.03 -8.79 -7.91
C SER A 28 -1.81 -8.65 -8.82
N GLU A 29 -1.20 -9.79 -9.18
CA GLU A 29 0.01 -9.84 -10.02
C GLU A 29 1.21 -9.06 -9.46
N PHE A 30 1.35 -9.01 -8.13
CA PHE A 30 2.48 -8.32 -7.49
C PHE A 30 3.83 -8.82 -8.03
N SER A 31 4.64 -7.87 -8.51
CA SER A 31 5.88 -8.15 -9.23
C SER A 31 6.80 -6.93 -9.22
N GLU A 32 8.12 -7.17 -9.18
CA GLU A 32 9.18 -6.16 -9.29
C GLU A 32 9.31 -5.52 -10.68
N LYS A 33 8.52 -5.97 -11.67
CA LYS A 33 8.43 -5.31 -12.99
C LYS A 33 7.70 -3.96 -12.93
N TYR A 34 6.94 -3.72 -11.87
CA TYR A 34 6.12 -2.53 -11.71
C TYR A 34 6.51 -1.79 -10.44
N CYS A 35 6.30 -0.48 -10.39
CA CYS A 35 6.06 0.31 -9.18
C CYS A 35 4.55 0.31 -8.86
N TYR A 36 4.15 0.44 -7.60
CA TYR A 36 2.74 0.56 -7.19
C TYR A 36 2.48 1.81 -6.35
N ASP A 37 1.43 2.56 -6.70
CA ASP A 37 0.79 3.60 -5.89
C ASP A 37 -0.42 2.96 -5.22
N VAL A 38 -0.31 2.65 -3.93
CA VAL A 38 -1.39 2.03 -3.15
C VAL A 38 -2.03 3.10 -2.28
N ARG A 39 -3.34 3.28 -2.44
CA ARG A 39 -4.12 4.26 -1.71
C ARG A 39 -5.24 3.61 -0.93
N ILE A 40 -5.33 3.93 0.36
CA ILE A 40 -6.20 3.21 1.29
C ILE A 40 -6.82 4.20 2.28
N SER A 41 -8.10 4.00 2.63
CA SER A 41 -8.79 4.72 3.70
C SER A 41 -9.27 3.77 4.79
N PRO A 42 -9.08 4.08 6.08
CA PRO A 42 -9.65 3.28 7.17
C PRO A 42 -11.17 3.47 7.29
N THR A 43 -11.86 2.46 7.82
CA THR A 43 -13.30 2.53 8.18
C THR A 43 -13.62 3.73 9.06
N ASN A 44 -12.81 3.96 10.08
CA ASN A 44 -13.04 5.01 11.08
C ASN A 44 -12.74 6.42 10.55
N PHE A 45 -12.13 6.55 9.36
CA PHE A 45 -11.77 7.83 8.77
C PHE A 45 -11.88 7.81 7.24
N ASN A 46 -13.09 7.53 6.76
CA ASN A 46 -13.41 7.34 5.34
C ASN A 46 -13.25 8.59 4.44
N LYS A 47 -12.97 9.76 5.02
CA LYS A 47 -12.75 11.01 4.30
C LYS A 47 -11.29 11.30 3.97
N ALA A 48 -10.35 10.54 4.52
CA ALA A 48 -8.93 10.69 4.22
C ALA A 48 -8.35 9.43 3.61
N GLU A 49 -7.34 9.64 2.77
CA GLU A 49 -6.65 8.58 2.04
C GLU A 49 -5.16 8.65 2.37
N GLY A 50 -4.61 7.50 2.75
CA GLY A 50 -3.19 7.28 2.94
C GLY A 50 -2.57 6.74 1.66
N PHE A 51 -1.27 6.93 1.48
CA PHE A 51 -0.58 6.63 0.23
C PHE A 51 0.74 5.88 0.48
N LEU A 52 0.87 4.68 -0.08
CA LEU A 52 2.08 3.88 -0.02
C LEU A 52 2.68 3.73 -1.41
N LEU A 53 3.89 4.27 -1.61
CA LEU A 53 4.62 4.12 -2.87
C LEU A 53 5.60 2.97 -2.79
N LEU A 54 5.27 1.90 -3.51
CA LEU A 54 6.14 0.75 -3.70
C LEU A 54 6.98 1.01 -4.95
N ARG A 55 8.31 1.06 -4.78
CA ARG A 55 9.28 1.00 -5.88
C ARG A 55 10.20 -0.21 -5.69
N PRO A 56 10.49 -1.00 -6.74
CA PRO A 56 11.49 -2.07 -6.68
C PRO A 56 12.91 -1.52 -6.39
N PRO A 57 13.82 -2.33 -5.82
CA PRO A 57 13.57 -3.66 -5.28
C PRO A 57 12.71 -3.58 -4.01
N TYR A 58 11.71 -4.46 -3.90
CA TYR A 58 10.80 -4.43 -2.76
C TYR A 58 11.39 -5.12 -1.55
N PHE A 59 12.21 -6.14 -1.79
CA PHE A 59 12.78 -6.99 -0.78
C PHE A 59 14.29 -6.77 -0.78
N THR A 60 14.79 -5.96 0.15
CA THR A 60 16.22 -5.63 0.24
C THR A 60 17.01 -6.62 1.08
N GLU A 61 16.34 -7.48 1.86
CA GLU A 61 16.97 -8.50 2.70
C GLU A 61 16.43 -9.89 2.35
N THR A 62 17.35 -10.82 2.11
CA THR A 62 17.07 -12.17 1.63
C THR A 62 16.29 -12.98 2.67
N LYS A 63 15.22 -13.64 2.23
CA LYS A 63 14.23 -14.41 3.00
C LYS A 63 14.83 -15.53 3.89
N GLU A 64 15.31 -15.21 5.09
CA GLU A 64 15.48 -16.21 6.15
C GLU A 64 14.60 -15.97 7.38
N ASN A 65 14.17 -14.73 7.63
CA ASN A 65 13.16 -14.42 8.63
C ASN A 65 12.17 -13.41 8.07
N LYS A 66 10.90 -13.57 8.41
CA LYS A 66 9.75 -12.76 7.95
C LYS A 66 9.86 -11.30 8.43
N THR A 67 10.82 -10.54 7.89
CA THR A 67 11.18 -9.22 8.38
C THR A 67 10.59 -8.13 7.50
N LEU A 68 10.06 -7.10 8.17
CA LEU A 68 9.37 -5.91 7.67
C LEU A 68 10.07 -5.31 6.44
N THR A 69 9.32 -5.04 5.37
CA THR A 69 9.93 -4.90 4.03
C THR A 69 9.75 -3.50 3.45
N LYS A 70 8.64 -2.82 3.79
CA LYS A 70 8.54 -1.38 3.62
C LYS A 70 7.41 -0.85 4.50
N GLN A 71 7.74 -0.05 5.49
CA GLN A 71 6.78 0.72 6.28
C GLN A 71 6.86 2.16 5.81
N GLN A 72 5.75 2.69 5.30
CA GLN A 72 5.62 4.12 5.06
C GLN A 72 4.56 4.62 6.03
N SER A 73 5.03 5.29 7.08
CA SER A 73 4.14 6.01 7.98
C SER A 73 3.45 7.12 7.19
N ASN A 74 2.12 7.11 7.21
CA ASN A 74 1.31 8.03 6.44
C ASN A 74 0.41 8.83 7.36
N CYS A 75 0.74 10.11 7.56
CA CYS A 75 -0.18 11.01 8.22
C CYS A 75 -1.34 11.32 7.26
N PHE A 76 -2.54 10.84 7.59
CA PHE A 76 -3.76 11.13 6.82
C PHE A 76 -4.04 12.64 6.92
N ALA A 77 -4.03 13.34 5.77
CA ALA A 77 -4.27 14.78 5.73
C ALA A 77 -5.71 15.08 6.19
N GLY A 78 -5.83 15.71 7.36
CA GLY A 78 -7.12 16.07 7.97
C GLY A 78 -7.10 16.17 9.49
N ASP A 79 -6.07 15.65 10.15
CA ASP A 79 -6.03 15.57 11.62
C ASP A 79 -4.89 16.37 12.23
N VAL A 80 -5.14 17.66 12.47
CA VAL A 80 -4.47 18.35 13.59
C VAL A 80 -5.00 17.71 14.87
N GLY A 81 -4.24 16.79 15.46
CA GLY A 81 -4.51 16.23 16.79
C GLY A 81 -5.16 14.85 16.88
N LYS A 82 -5.22 14.06 15.80
CA LYS A 82 -5.59 12.62 15.91
C LYS A 82 -4.47 11.67 15.50
N THR A 83 -4.60 10.45 15.99
CA THR A 83 -3.68 9.32 15.86
C THR A 83 -3.20 9.08 14.43
N PRO A 84 -1.88 8.97 14.20
CA PRO A 84 -1.34 8.57 12.91
C PRO A 84 -1.69 7.11 12.61
N TYR A 85 -1.91 6.80 11.32
CA TYR A 85 -2.05 5.43 10.83
C TYR A 85 -0.85 5.12 9.93
N ASP A 86 -0.35 3.90 9.97
CA ASP A 86 0.75 3.47 9.14
C ASP A 86 0.27 2.50 8.06
N LEU A 87 0.78 2.68 6.84
CA LEU A 87 0.61 1.72 5.76
C LEU A 87 1.89 0.90 5.64
N SER A 88 1.76 -0.40 5.87
CA SER A 88 2.90 -1.32 5.89
C SER A 88 2.70 -2.44 4.88
N LEU A 89 3.69 -2.64 4.01
CA LEU A 89 3.78 -3.84 3.18
C LEU A 89 4.59 -4.90 3.94
N TYR A 90 3.96 -6.05 4.22
CA TYR A 90 4.63 -7.19 4.82
C TYR A 90 5.03 -8.19 3.72
N SER A 91 6.34 -8.48 3.59
CA SER A 91 6.89 -9.35 2.55
C SER A 91 6.38 -10.79 2.55
N ALA A 92 5.95 -11.29 3.70
CA ALA A 92 5.63 -12.70 3.85
C ALA A 92 4.39 -13.14 3.06
N SER A 93 3.59 -12.19 2.56
CA SER A 93 2.29 -12.46 1.98
C SER A 93 1.89 -11.56 0.82
N ASP A 94 2.77 -10.69 0.32
CA ASP A 94 2.46 -9.70 -0.74
C ASP A 94 1.23 -8.83 -0.41
N ARG A 95 1.02 -8.57 0.89
CA ARG A 95 -0.16 -7.87 1.43
C ARG A 95 0.22 -6.52 2.01
N VAL A 96 -0.60 -5.53 1.70
CA VAL A 96 -0.54 -4.22 2.35
C VAL A 96 -1.56 -4.19 3.49
N TYR A 97 -1.09 -3.80 4.66
CA TYR A 97 -1.89 -3.67 5.86
C TYR A 97 -2.00 -2.20 6.25
N LEU A 98 -3.13 -1.87 6.87
CA LEU A 98 -3.36 -0.57 7.49
C LEU A 98 -3.33 -0.75 9.01
N THR A 99 -2.34 -0.15 9.66
CA THR A 99 -2.11 -0.29 11.10
C THR A 99 -2.41 1.02 11.80
N ASP A 100 -3.21 0.96 12.87
CA ASP A 100 -3.40 2.07 13.79
C ASP A 100 -2.16 2.15 14.70
N VAL A 101 -1.41 3.25 14.62
CA VAL A 101 -0.14 3.40 15.35
C VAL A 101 -0.37 3.58 16.85
N SER A 102 -1.52 4.11 17.29
CA SER A 102 -1.79 4.27 18.74
C SER A 102 -2.00 2.94 19.44
N THR A 103 -2.59 1.96 18.73
CA THR A 103 -2.93 0.66 19.31
C THR A 103 -2.00 -0.46 18.84
N GLY A 104 -1.25 -0.25 17.76
CA GLY A 104 -0.45 -1.26 17.08
C GLY A 104 -1.28 -2.31 16.32
N ASN A 105 -2.60 -2.14 16.25
CA ASN A 105 -3.51 -3.11 15.64
C ASN A 105 -3.82 -2.77 14.19
N ASN A 106 -4.04 -3.80 13.36
CA ASN A 106 -4.55 -3.59 12.00
C ASN A 106 -6.02 -3.16 12.05
N THR A 107 -6.37 -2.14 11.25
CA THR A 107 -7.73 -1.61 11.17
C THR A 107 -8.38 -1.99 9.85
N ARG A 108 -9.71 -1.98 9.84
CA ARG A 108 -10.50 -2.30 8.65
C ARG A 108 -10.35 -1.20 7.59
N ILE A 109 -10.34 -1.64 6.33
CA ILE A 109 -10.17 -0.77 5.18
C ILE A 109 -11.54 -0.48 4.57
N ASN A 110 -11.87 0.80 4.43
CA ASN A 110 -13.11 1.26 3.79
C ASN A 110 -12.99 1.23 2.26
N SER A 111 -11.90 1.76 1.73
CA SER A 111 -11.67 1.88 0.29
C SER A 111 -10.20 1.70 -0.04
N VAL A 112 -9.96 1.18 -1.25
CA VAL A 112 -8.64 0.95 -1.80
C VAL A 112 -8.62 1.33 -3.28
N ARG A 113 -7.51 1.92 -3.72
CA ARG A 113 -7.17 2.15 -5.13
C ARG A 113 -5.70 1.80 -5.32
N ILE A 114 -5.38 1.11 -6.42
CA ILE A 114 -4.01 0.72 -6.71
C ILE A 114 -3.71 1.10 -8.14
N PHE A 115 -2.60 1.78 -8.35
CA PHE A 115 -2.06 2.02 -9.68
C PHE A 115 -0.71 1.34 -9.81
N ARG A 116 -0.40 0.82 -10.99
CA ARG A 116 0.92 0.24 -11.31
C ARG A 116 1.59 0.98 -12.46
N GLN A 117 2.90 1.02 -12.47
CA GLN A 117 3.71 1.59 -13.53
C GLN A 117 4.86 0.65 -13.85
N GLU A 118 5.03 0.24 -15.10
CA GLU A 118 6.18 -0.57 -15.53
C GLU A 118 7.50 0.20 -15.37
N VAL A 119 8.53 -0.48 -14.87
CA VAL A 119 9.87 0.09 -14.59
C VAL A 119 10.83 -0.18 -15.73
#